data_AF-A0A6P1TT36-F1
#
_entry.id   AF-A0A6P1TT36-F1
#
_cell.length_a   1.000
_cell.length_b   1.000
_cell.length_c   1.000
_cell.angle_alpha   90.00
_cell.angle_beta   90.00
_cell.angle_gamma   90.00
#
_symmetry.space_group_name_H-M   'P 1'
#
loop_
_entity.id
_entity.type
_entity.pdbx_description
1 polymer ?
#
loop_
_entity_poly.entity_id
_entity_poly.type
_entity_poly.pdbx_seq_one_letter_code
_entity_poly.pdbx_strand_id
1 'polypeptide(L)'
;MIDLTKVATVFIGRRGEHHYRNIEFDVSNLLEDKYSGASLNAIYRRPDGAAYPVVTNYTDGVLTWSPSATDTVLVGVGRLEIRVTDGDVVGKSVRVLTVVEDALVDGIAEPPEPPAQEWLNQVLSALSELDIDEINNMLNLTYNLLNNTHDLLEDTSNNLYTRTGILLNHLHPIETATAPDLISRRASITFTNIVNGNNVVIGTVTYTFVTSLDSPIANNVQVLIQDTLRSTVKKVAEAIRGIQDETNIAYGTGTDPNPICTAYWTRQRFSIGEVTVEPGESLFVLERTENVTSAITLTSNATVTINPFSRIGYLRYLLSGNVSGSGGVNSVRGPLHTVLPIGSVVIGGQGGLLYPATYDCHLITLCRQSDTSEKELDLYISNDEVTFTRISRSTPIGSNNSAESLHIHIEMRQARVPAGYGLYACMGSDGTSSSAYCDLKFTYHLYPVELTNN
;
A
#
# COMPACT_ATOMS: atom_id res chain seq x y z
N MET A 1 2.21 69.23 -28.14
CA MET A 1 2.96 70.21 -27.33
C MET A 1 2.60 71.64 -27.75
N ILE A 2 2.24 72.49 -26.79
CA ILE A 2 1.76 73.86 -26.98
C ILE A 2 2.90 74.85 -26.76
N ASP A 3 3.13 75.72 -27.74
CA ASP A 3 4.13 76.80 -27.72
C ASP A 3 3.58 78.01 -26.94
N LEU A 4 4.19 78.31 -25.79
CA LEU A 4 3.77 79.38 -24.89
C LEU A 4 4.20 80.79 -25.32
N THR A 5 4.82 80.94 -26.49
CA THR A 5 5.12 82.25 -27.09
C THR A 5 3.97 82.80 -27.95
N LYS A 6 2.95 81.97 -28.21
CA LYS A 6 1.81 82.30 -29.08
C LYS A 6 0.49 82.04 -28.39
N VAL A 7 -0.52 82.83 -28.74
CA VAL A 7 -1.90 82.58 -28.28
C VAL A 7 -2.37 81.25 -28.88
N ALA A 8 -2.85 80.35 -28.02
CA ALA A 8 -3.35 79.04 -28.42
C ALA A 8 -4.74 78.76 -27.83
N THR A 9 -5.54 78.00 -28.55
CA THR A 9 -6.82 77.44 -28.09
C THR A 9 -6.72 75.92 -28.03
N VAL A 10 -7.12 75.32 -26.92
CA VAL A 10 -6.90 73.90 -26.63
C VAL A 10 -8.19 73.25 -26.15
N PHE A 11 -8.57 72.15 -26.77
CA PHE A 11 -9.68 71.32 -26.30
C PHE A 11 -9.23 70.39 -25.17
N ILE A 12 -9.85 70.53 -23.98
CA ILE A 12 -9.41 69.85 -22.76
C ILE A 12 -10.28 68.67 -22.34
N GLY A 13 -11.43 68.45 -23.00
CA GLY A 13 -12.30 67.29 -22.76
C GLY A 13 -13.78 67.60 -22.90
N ARG A 14 -14.62 66.56 -22.80
CA ARG A 14 -16.09 66.70 -22.70
C ARG A 14 -16.55 66.76 -21.26
N ARG A 15 -17.78 67.22 -21.04
CA ARG A 15 -18.39 67.31 -19.71
C ARG A 15 -18.25 65.99 -18.93
N GLY A 16 -17.61 66.05 -17.77
CA GLY A 16 -17.41 64.89 -16.88
C GLY A 16 -16.23 63.98 -17.22
N GLU A 17 -15.48 64.25 -18.29
CA GLU A 17 -14.27 63.50 -18.66
C GLU A 17 -13.17 63.68 -17.58
N HIS A 18 -12.53 62.58 -17.15
CA HIS A 18 -11.62 62.55 -16.00
C HIS A 18 -10.28 61.88 -16.37
N HIS A 19 -9.19 62.66 -16.40
CA HIS A 19 -7.80 62.23 -16.64
C HIS A 19 -7.53 61.45 -17.94
N TYR A 20 -8.43 61.55 -18.93
CA TYR A 20 -8.26 60.86 -20.21
C TYR A 20 -7.21 61.52 -21.12
N ARG A 21 -7.05 62.84 -21.01
CA ARG A 21 -6.16 63.64 -21.88
C ARG A 21 -4.92 64.09 -21.15
N ASN A 22 -3.85 64.26 -21.91
CA ASN A 22 -2.61 64.91 -21.47
C ASN A 22 -2.34 66.13 -22.36
N ILE A 23 -2.30 67.29 -21.74
CA ILE A 23 -2.04 68.59 -22.37
C ILE A 23 -0.62 68.99 -22.03
N GLU A 24 0.26 68.98 -23.03
CA GLU A 24 1.69 69.23 -22.88
C GLU A 24 2.04 70.65 -23.33
N PHE A 25 2.76 71.39 -22.47
CA PHE A 25 3.20 72.77 -22.72
C PHE A 25 4.73 72.83 -22.74
N ASP A 26 5.29 73.46 -23.78
CA ASP A 26 6.72 73.77 -23.84
C ASP A 26 7.00 75.02 -22.99
N VAL A 27 7.72 74.84 -21.88
CA VAL A 27 8.04 75.91 -20.94
C VAL A 27 9.48 76.41 -21.08
N SER A 28 10.23 75.94 -22.08
CA SER A 28 11.65 76.27 -22.27
C SER A 28 11.89 77.77 -22.37
N ASN A 29 11.02 78.47 -23.12
CA ASN A 29 11.07 79.93 -23.27
C ASN A 29 10.74 80.71 -21.99
N LEU A 30 10.13 80.06 -21.00
CA LEU A 30 9.74 80.69 -19.73
C LEU A 30 10.84 80.57 -18.67
N LEU A 31 11.76 79.62 -18.82
CA LEU A 31 12.82 79.30 -17.85
C LEU A 31 14.20 79.92 -18.20
N GLU A 32 14.44 80.28 -19.47
CA GLU A 32 15.64 80.99 -20.00
C GLU A 32 16.97 80.75 -19.25
N ASP A 33 17.61 79.56 -19.27
CA ASP A 33 18.92 79.20 -18.64
C ASP A 33 19.23 79.67 -17.19
N LYS A 34 18.38 80.49 -16.58
CA LYS A 34 18.56 81.26 -15.34
C LYS A 34 17.67 80.76 -14.22
N TYR A 35 16.52 80.20 -14.55
CA TYR A 35 15.47 79.83 -13.59
C TYR A 35 15.30 78.30 -13.48
N SER A 36 16.38 77.53 -13.65
CA SER A 36 16.37 76.06 -13.65
C SER A 36 15.96 75.40 -12.32
N GLY A 37 15.85 76.17 -11.24
CA GLY A 37 15.30 75.76 -9.94
C GLY A 37 13.94 76.38 -9.57
N ALA A 38 13.28 77.09 -10.50
CA ALA A 38 12.04 77.81 -10.23
C ALA A 38 10.82 76.89 -10.16
N SER A 39 9.82 77.28 -9.36
CA SER A 39 8.55 76.57 -9.29
C SER A 39 7.65 76.93 -10.47
N LEU A 40 7.13 75.90 -11.16
CA LEU A 40 6.15 76.03 -12.24
C LEU A 40 4.75 75.74 -11.72
N ASN A 41 3.81 76.65 -11.95
CA ASN A 41 2.42 76.49 -11.57
C ASN A 41 1.50 76.80 -12.75
N ALA A 42 0.65 75.85 -13.14
CA ALA A 42 -0.43 76.10 -14.08
C ALA A 42 -1.68 76.56 -13.31
N ILE A 43 -2.15 77.77 -13.60
CA ILE A 43 -3.40 78.30 -13.04
C ILE A 43 -4.48 78.19 -14.10
N TYR A 44 -5.51 77.39 -13.82
CA TYR A 44 -6.66 77.25 -14.67
C TYR A 44 -7.82 78.10 -14.15
N ARG A 45 -8.42 78.89 -15.03
CA ARG A 45 -9.68 79.60 -14.83
C ARG A 45 -10.76 78.93 -15.66
N ARG A 46 -11.71 78.29 -14.99
CA ARG A 46 -12.86 77.62 -15.60
C ARG A 46 -13.85 78.61 -16.25
N PRO A 47 -14.79 78.11 -17.08
CA PRO A 47 -15.81 78.94 -17.71
C PRO A 47 -16.68 79.77 -16.74
N ASP A 48 -16.92 79.28 -15.51
CA ASP A 48 -17.61 80.03 -14.43
C ASP A 48 -16.77 81.17 -13.83
N GLY A 49 -15.51 81.28 -14.24
CA GLY A 49 -14.58 82.28 -13.76
C GLY A 49 -13.80 81.88 -12.50
N ALA A 50 -14.05 80.71 -11.91
CA ALA A 50 -13.28 80.19 -10.78
C ALA A 50 -11.85 79.86 -11.23
N ALA A 51 -10.85 80.33 -10.48
CA ALA A 51 -9.44 80.12 -10.81
C ALA A 51 -8.71 79.38 -9.70
N TYR A 52 -7.97 78.34 -10.05
CA TYR A 52 -7.22 77.51 -9.10
C TYR A 52 -5.99 76.88 -9.77
N PRO A 53 -4.95 76.52 -8.99
CA PRO A 53 -3.82 75.76 -9.52
C PRO A 53 -4.28 74.35 -9.90
N VAL A 54 -3.85 73.88 -11.07
CA VAL A 54 -4.07 72.50 -11.50
C VAL A 54 -2.81 71.67 -11.27
N VAL A 55 -3.01 70.37 -11.02
CA VAL A 55 -1.90 69.44 -10.84
C VAL A 55 -1.24 69.20 -12.19
N THR A 56 0.08 69.40 -12.23
CA THR A 56 0.90 69.21 -13.43
C THR A 56 2.15 68.41 -13.09
N ASN A 57 2.71 67.76 -14.10
CA ASN A 57 3.99 67.06 -13.99
C ASN A 57 4.99 67.71 -14.94
N TYR A 58 6.24 67.90 -14.50
CA TYR A 58 7.29 68.52 -15.29
C TYR A 58 8.42 67.52 -15.56
N THR A 59 8.75 67.32 -16.82
CA THR A 59 9.86 66.46 -17.26
C THR A 59 10.49 67.07 -18.52
N ASP A 60 11.83 67.19 -18.54
CA ASP A 60 12.63 67.56 -19.71
C ASP A 60 12.14 68.80 -20.49
N GLY A 61 11.79 69.89 -19.79
CA GLY A 61 11.34 71.14 -20.42
C GLY A 61 9.86 71.18 -20.78
N VAL A 62 9.10 70.13 -20.49
CA VAL A 62 7.66 70.02 -20.80
C VAL A 62 6.85 69.93 -19.52
N LEU A 63 5.83 70.78 -19.40
CA LEU A 63 4.84 70.73 -18.33
C LEU A 63 3.56 70.07 -18.85
N THR A 64 3.11 68.99 -18.20
CA THR A 64 1.95 68.20 -18.62
C THR A 64 0.82 68.32 -17.61
N TRP A 65 -0.37 68.67 -18.10
CA TRP A 65 -1.61 68.71 -17.33
C TRP A 65 -2.58 67.64 -17.82
N SER A 66 -3.18 66.89 -16.90
CA SER A 66 -4.27 65.95 -17.20
C SER A 66 -5.59 66.46 -16.58
N PRO A 67 -6.51 67.04 -17.38
CA PRO A 67 -7.76 67.58 -16.87
C PRO A 67 -8.62 66.55 -16.13
N SER A 68 -9.07 66.91 -14.94
CA SER A 68 -9.97 66.11 -14.11
C SER A 68 -11.44 66.40 -14.43
N ALA A 69 -12.34 65.55 -13.92
CA ALA A 69 -13.79 65.79 -13.95
C ALA A 69 -14.19 67.17 -13.39
N THR A 70 -13.43 67.72 -12.43
CA THR A 70 -13.68 69.07 -11.89
C THR A 70 -13.33 70.18 -12.89
N ASP A 71 -12.33 69.94 -13.74
CA ASP A 71 -11.89 70.87 -14.77
C ASP A 71 -12.83 70.90 -15.98
N THR A 72 -13.48 69.76 -16.25
CA THR A 72 -14.40 69.54 -17.37
C THR A 72 -15.88 69.63 -16.96
N VAL A 73 -16.20 69.90 -15.70
CA VAL A 73 -17.60 69.88 -15.21
C VAL A 73 -18.52 70.90 -15.89
N LEU A 74 -17.96 72.01 -16.37
CA LEU A 74 -18.69 73.08 -17.06
C LEU A 74 -18.23 73.21 -18.51
N VAL A 75 -19.21 73.17 -19.41
CA VAL A 75 -19.03 73.39 -20.84
C VAL A 75 -18.77 74.87 -21.12
N GLY A 76 -17.89 75.15 -22.07
CA GLY A 76 -17.54 76.51 -22.48
C GLY A 76 -16.04 76.78 -22.52
N VAL A 77 -15.69 78.06 -22.55
CA VAL A 77 -14.31 78.52 -22.75
C VAL A 77 -13.69 78.96 -21.42
N GLY A 78 -12.61 78.28 -21.02
CA GLY A 78 -11.75 78.65 -19.89
C GLY A 78 -10.44 79.30 -20.34
N ARG A 79 -9.55 79.57 -19.38
CA ARG A 79 -8.23 80.15 -19.62
C ARG A 79 -7.19 79.49 -18.72
N LEU A 80 -6.01 79.17 -19.26
CA LEU A 80 -4.88 78.66 -18.50
C LEU A 80 -3.66 79.58 -18.67
N GLU A 81 -2.93 79.77 -17.58
CA GLU A 81 -1.70 80.57 -17.51
C GLU A 81 -0.65 79.80 -16.71
N ILE A 82 0.55 79.62 -17.27
CA ILE A 82 1.67 79.01 -16.57
C ILE A 82 2.50 80.13 -15.93
N ARG A 83 2.86 79.94 -14.67
CA ARG A 83 3.65 80.89 -13.88
C ARG A 83 4.95 80.25 -13.45
N VAL A 84 6.03 81.01 -13.57
CA VAL A 84 7.35 80.71 -13.03
C VAL A 84 7.53 81.57 -11.78
N THR A 85 7.99 80.99 -10.69
CA THR A 85 8.33 81.74 -9.47
C THR A 85 9.68 81.29 -8.90
N ASP A 86 10.60 82.24 -8.77
CA ASP A 86 11.93 82.07 -8.18
C ASP A 86 12.21 83.22 -7.19
N GLY A 87 12.12 82.94 -5.89
CA GLY A 87 12.10 83.98 -4.85
C GLY A 87 10.96 84.98 -5.07
N ASP A 88 11.30 86.26 -5.22
CA ASP A 88 10.34 87.36 -5.48
C ASP A 88 10.05 87.58 -6.98
N VAL A 89 10.71 86.84 -7.89
CA VAL A 89 10.54 86.98 -9.33
C VAL A 89 9.36 86.13 -9.80
N VAL A 90 8.42 86.75 -10.55
CA VAL A 90 7.27 86.06 -11.14
C VAL A 90 7.23 86.28 -12.65
N GLY A 91 7.44 85.20 -13.40
CA GLY A 91 7.20 85.13 -14.84
C GLY A 91 5.82 84.57 -15.15
N LYS A 92 5.17 85.02 -16.23
CA LYS A 92 3.86 84.53 -16.67
C LYS A 92 3.87 84.24 -18.16
N SER A 93 3.30 83.10 -18.56
CA SER A 93 3.10 82.75 -19.96
C SER A 93 2.02 83.61 -20.60
N VAL A 94 1.92 83.55 -21.93
CA VAL A 94 0.68 83.94 -22.62
C VAL A 94 -0.49 83.09 -22.11
N ARG A 95 -1.71 83.64 -22.20
CA ARG A 95 -2.92 82.93 -21.79
C ARG A 95 -3.36 81.97 -22.88
N VAL A 96 -3.54 80.71 -22.52
CA VAL A 96 -4.10 79.65 -23.37
C VAL A 96 -5.61 79.62 -23.17
N LEU A 97 -6.40 79.67 -24.25
CA LEU A 97 -7.84 79.44 -24.19
C LEU A 97 -8.10 77.93 -24.09
N THR A 98 -8.93 77.49 -23.15
CA THR A 98 -9.34 76.08 -23.04
C THR A 98 -10.79 75.92 -23.44
N VAL A 99 -11.16 74.79 -24.04
CA VAL A 99 -12.53 74.49 -24.46
C VAL A 99 -12.98 73.16 -23.87
N VAL A 100 -14.16 73.16 -23.24
CA VAL A 100 -14.90 71.98 -22.81
C VAL A 100 -16.18 71.90 -23.64
N GLU A 101 -16.48 70.71 -24.19
CA GLU A 101 -17.69 70.45 -24.99
C GLU A 101 -18.71 69.59 -24.23
N ASP A 102 -19.96 69.58 -24.68
CA ASP A 102 -21.02 68.72 -24.13
C ASP A 102 -20.71 67.22 -24.31
N ALA A 103 -21.13 66.42 -23.33
CA ALA A 103 -21.25 64.97 -23.48
C ALA A 103 -22.59 64.62 -24.17
N LEU A 104 -22.69 63.43 -24.77
CA LEU A 104 -23.94 62.98 -25.42
C LEU A 104 -25.08 62.77 -24.41
N VAL A 105 -24.75 62.34 -23.20
CA VAL A 105 -25.66 62.17 -22.05
C VAL A 105 -24.82 62.23 -20.78
N ASP A 106 -25.34 62.86 -19.73
CA ASP A 106 -24.72 62.86 -18.40
C ASP A 106 -25.03 61.51 -17.71
N GLY A 107 -24.03 60.65 -17.44
CA GLY A 107 -24.20 59.40 -16.68
C GLY A 107 -24.68 58.17 -17.49
N ILE A 108 -25.31 57.20 -16.81
CA ILE A 108 -25.86 55.97 -17.44
C ILE A 108 -27.26 56.28 -17.99
N ALA A 109 -27.47 56.05 -19.28
CA ALA A 109 -28.78 56.24 -19.91
C ALA A 109 -29.76 55.11 -19.55
N GLU A 110 -31.04 55.46 -19.29
CA GLU A 110 -32.11 54.48 -19.15
C GLU A 110 -32.43 53.80 -20.50
N PRO A 111 -32.69 52.48 -20.53
CA PRO A 111 -33.07 51.79 -21.76
C PRO A 111 -34.41 52.31 -22.32
N PRO A 112 -34.56 52.46 -23.65
CA PRO A 112 -35.84 52.85 -24.25
C PRO A 112 -36.85 51.69 -24.32
N GLU A 113 -38.13 51.98 -24.05
CA GLU A 113 -39.29 51.15 -24.43
C GLU A 113 -39.45 51.12 -25.97
N PRO A 114 -39.98 50.06 -26.65
CA PRO A 114 -40.57 48.80 -26.14
C PRO A 114 -39.81 47.45 -26.28
N PRO A 115 -38.77 47.20 -27.12
CA PRO A 115 -38.23 45.82 -27.25
C PRO A 115 -37.35 45.38 -26.07
N ALA A 116 -36.77 46.31 -25.31
CA ALA A 116 -35.91 45.98 -24.17
C ALA A 116 -36.71 45.51 -22.95
N GLN A 117 -37.88 46.13 -22.70
CA GLN A 117 -38.74 45.79 -21.57
C GLN A 117 -39.48 44.47 -21.79
N GLU A 118 -39.92 44.19 -23.02
CA GLU A 118 -40.57 42.92 -23.36
C GLU A 118 -39.60 41.73 -23.21
N TRP A 119 -38.35 41.88 -23.65
CA TRP A 119 -37.29 40.91 -23.39
C TRP A 119 -37.04 40.71 -21.88
N LEU A 120 -36.97 41.79 -21.10
CA LEU A 120 -36.79 41.69 -19.65
C LEU A 120 -37.94 40.94 -18.97
N ASN A 121 -39.18 41.18 -19.39
CA ASN A 121 -40.35 40.47 -18.85
C ASN A 121 -40.32 38.97 -19.21
N GLN A 122 -39.88 38.61 -20.41
CA GLN A 122 -39.67 37.21 -20.80
C GLN A 122 -38.61 36.54 -19.93
N VAL A 123 -37.50 37.24 -19.64
CA VAL A 123 -36.46 36.75 -18.73
C VAL A 123 -37.00 36.55 -17.31
N LEU A 124 -37.77 37.51 -16.77
CA LEU A 124 -38.36 37.39 -15.43
C LEU A 124 -39.38 36.25 -15.33
N SER A 125 -40.21 36.06 -16.36
CA SER A 125 -41.16 34.94 -16.42
C SER A 125 -40.43 33.60 -16.39
N ALA A 126 -39.40 33.44 -17.24
CA ALA A 126 -38.60 32.22 -17.28
C ALA A 126 -37.87 31.95 -15.95
N LEU A 127 -37.43 33.00 -15.24
CA LEU A 127 -36.84 32.86 -13.91
C LEU A 127 -37.86 32.46 -12.84
N SER A 128 -39.10 32.95 -12.94
CA SER A 128 -40.16 32.61 -11.98
C SER A 128 -40.69 31.18 -12.10
N GLU A 129 -40.48 30.55 -13.27
CA GLU A 129 -40.80 29.14 -13.51
C GLU A 129 -39.75 28.17 -12.95
N LEU A 130 -38.57 28.66 -12.53
CA LEU A 130 -37.54 27.82 -11.93
C LEU A 130 -37.90 27.48 -10.47
N ASP A 131 -38.19 26.20 -10.22
CA ASP A 131 -38.31 25.66 -8.87
C ASP A 131 -36.93 25.28 -8.32
N ILE A 132 -36.40 26.13 -7.43
CA ILE A 132 -35.09 25.94 -6.79
C ILE A 132 -35.08 24.69 -5.91
N ASP A 133 -36.21 24.35 -5.28
CA ASP A 133 -36.31 23.18 -4.41
C ASP A 133 -36.29 21.89 -5.23
N GLU A 134 -36.98 21.87 -6.39
CA GLU A 134 -36.90 20.76 -7.33
C GLU A 134 -35.47 20.56 -7.88
N ILE A 135 -34.81 21.65 -8.27
CA ILE A 135 -33.40 21.62 -8.73
C ILE A 135 -32.48 21.08 -7.63
N ASN A 136 -32.63 21.54 -6.39
CA ASN A 136 -31.82 21.06 -5.26
C ASN A 136 -32.10 19.58 -4.94
N ASN A 137 -33.36 19.14 -5.05
CA ASN A 137 -33.73 17.74 -4.87
C ASN A 137 -33.11 16.85 -5.96
N MET A 138 -33.14 17.28 -7.23
CA MET A 138 -32.46 16.59 -8.33
C MET A 138 -30.95 16.54 -8.12
N LEU A 139 -30.34 17.63 -7.64
CA LEU A 139 -28.91 17.66 -7.35
C LEU A 139 -28.52 16.68 -6.24
N ASN A 140 -29.30 16.63 -5.16
CA ASN A 140 -29.10 15.69 -4.06
C ASN A 140 -29.29 14.23 -4.50
N LEU A 141 -30.31 13.94 -5.30
CA LEU A 141 -30.52 12.62 -5.88
C LEU A 141 -29.32 12.19 -6.72
N THR A 142 -28.83 13.09 -7.58
CA THR A 142 -27.67 12.86 -8.44
C THR A 142 -26.42 12.59 -7.62
N TYR A 143 -26.19 13.38 -6.56
CA TYR A 143 -25.06 13.22 -5.66
C TYR A 143 -25.08 11.86 -4.94
N ASN A 144 -26.24 11.47 -4.40
CA ASN A 144 -26.40 10.19 -3.74
C ASN A 144 -26.20 9.00 -4.69
N LEU A 145 -26.72 9.10 -5.92
CA LEU A 145 -26.50 8.08 -6.93
C LEU A 145 -25.01 7.95 -7.31
N LEU A 146 -24.31 9.09 -7.41
CA LEU A 146 -22.88 9.12 -7.70
C LEU A 146 -22.07 8.47 -6.58
N ASN A 147 -22.36 8.76 -5.32
CA ASN A 147 -21.70 8.13 -4.17
C ASN A 147 -21.95 6.62 -4.13
N ASN A 148 -23.20 6.17 -4.27
CA ASN A 148 -23.50 4.74 -4.32
C ASN A 148 -22.77 4.03 -5.48
N THR A 149 -22.63 4.71 -6.62
CA THR A 149 -21.88 4.17 -7.76
C THR A 149 -20.38 4.10 -7.46
N HIS A 150 -19.84 5.11 -6.77
CA HIS A 150 -18.45 5.12 -6.34
C HIS A 150 -18.14 3.97 -5.38
N ASP A 151 -18.97 3.79 -4.35
CA ASP A 151 -18.82 2.71 -3.37
C ASP A 151 -18.88 1.33 -4.05
N LEU A 152 -19.84 1.14 -4.97
CA LEU A 152 -19.95 -0.12 -5.73
C LEU A 152 -18.73 -0.37 -6.62
N LEU A 153 -18.17 0.68 -7.23
CA LEU A 153 -16.96 0.58 -8.04
C LEU A 153 -15.73 0.25 -7.19
N GLU A 154 -15.62 0.83 -6.00
CA GLU A 154 -14.56 0.52 -5.04
C GLU A 154 -14.63 -0.93 -4.57
N ASP A 155 -15.81 -1.38 -4.15
CA ASP A 155 -16.06 -2.78 -3.76
C ASP A 155 -15.75 -3.75 -4.90
N THR A 156 -16.18 -3.42 -6.12
CA THR A 156 -15.90 -4.23 -7.31
C THR A 156 -14.40 -4.26 -7.60
N SER A 157 -13.71 -3.12 -7.49
CA SER A 157 -12.27 -3.02 -7.67
C SER A 157 -11.53 -3.91 -6.67
N ASN A 158 -11.87 -3.80 -5.38
CA ASN A 158 -11.29 -4.60 -4.31
C ASN A 158 -11.53 -6.11 -4.53
N ASN A 159 -12.74 -6.49 -4.97
CA ASN A 159 -13.04 -7.88 -5.29
C ASN A 159 -12.23 -8.40 -6.48
N LEU A 160 -12.12 -7.60 -7.55
CA LEU A 160 -11.34 -7.96 -8.74
C LEU A 160 -9.85 -8.05 -8.43
N TYR A 161 -9.28 -7.11 -7.67
CA TYR A 161 -7.89 -7.20 -7.23
C TYR A 161 -7.63 -8.48 -6.43
N THR A 162 -8.53 -8.80 -5.51
CA THR A 162 -8.44 -10.02 -4.70
C THR A 162 -8.51 -11.27 -5.57
N ARG A 163 -9.50 -11.35 -6.48
CA ARG A 163 -9.67 -12.48 -7.41
C ARG A 163 -8.51 -12.62 -8.38
N THR A 164 -7.98 -11.53 -8.91
CA THR A 164 -6.80 -11.54 -9.77
C THR A 164 -5.58 -12.01 -8.99
N GLY A 165 -5.39 -11.57 -7.73
CA GLY A 165 -4.35 -12.10 -6.85
C GLY A 165 -4.46 -13.61 -6.65
N ILE A 166 -5.68 -14.13 -6.45
CA ILE A 166 -5.94 -15.58 -6.36
C ILE A 166 -5.60 -16.28 -7.67
N LEU A 167 -6.10 -15.79 -8.80
CA LEU A 167 -5.88 -16.41 -10.11
C LEU A 167 -4.41 -16.41 -10.51
N LEU A 168 -3.68 -15.31 -10.26
CA LEU A 168 -2.25 -15.23 -10.51
C LEU A 168 -1.49 -16.23 -9.63
N ASN A 169 -1.87 -16.38 -8.35
CA ASN A 169 -1.30 -17.41 -7.48
C ASN A 169 -1.56 -18.84 -7.98
N HIS A 170 -2.67 -19.10 -8.68
CA HIS A 170 -2.98 -20.43 -9.25
C HIS A 170 -2.28 -20.69 -10.59
N LEU A 171 -2.24 -19.69 -11.48
CA LEU A 171 -1.78 -19.84 -12.88
C LEU A 171 -0.26 -19.78 -13.01
N HIS A 172 0.37 -19.03 -12.12
CA HIS A 172 1.78 -19.05 -11.94
C HIS A 172 1.94 -19.29 -10.44
N PRO A 173 2.31 -20.49 -9.98
CA PRO A 173 3.04 -20.58 -8.73
C PRO A 173 4.34 -19.82 -8.98
N ILE A 174 4.27 -18.48 -9.03
CA ILE A 174 5.35 -17.66 -8.55
C ILE A 174 5.67 -18.30 -7.20
N GLU A 175 6.94 -18.45 -6.95
CA GLU A 175 7.54 -18.94 -5.72
C GLU A 175 7.17 -18.04 -4.49
N THR A 176 5.97 -17.44 -4.46
CA THR A 176 5.44 -16.48 -3.48
C THR A 176 4.60 -17.11 -2.39
N ALA A 177 4.41 -18.42 -2.43
CA ALA A 177 4.49 -19.17 -1.20
C ALA A 177 5.54 -20.24 -1.44
N THR A 178 6.80 -19.89 -1.16
CA THR A 178 7.63 -20.83 -0.43
C THR A 178 6.76 -21.36 0.69
N ALA A 179 6.21 -22.55 0.45
CA ALA A 179 6.25 -23.55 1.48
C ALA A 179 7.56 -23.33 2.24
N PRO A 180 7.60 -23.29 3.58
CA PRO A 180 8.82 -23.40 4.38
C PRO A 180 9.85 -24.49 3.98
N ASP A 181 9.67 -25.14 2.84
CA ASP A 181 10.39 -26.24 2.25
C ASP A 181 11.66 -25.85 1.48
N LEU A 182 11.79 -24.67 0.86
CA LEU A 182 12.91 -24.47 -0.09
C LEU A 182 14.06 -23.57 0.39
N ILE A 183 13.80 -22.66 1.34
CA ILE A 183 14.82 -21.69 1.82
C ILE A 183 14.97 -21.62 3.33
N SER A 184 14.01 -22.14 4.10
CA SER A 184 14.13 -22.31 5.55
C SER A 184 14.83 -23.63 5.89
N ARG A 185 15.61 -23.64 6.97
CA ARG A 185 16.22 -24.86 7.48
C ARG A 185 15.24 -25.68 8.31
N ARG A 186 15.36 -26.99 8.19
CA ARG A 186 14.60 -27.98 8.97
C ARG A 186 15.53 -28.74 9.89
N ALA A 187 15.03 -29.11 11.05
CA ALA A 187 15.73 -29.92 12.04
C ALA A 187 14.76 -30.87 12.73
N SER A 188 15.28 -31.87 13.43
CA SER A 188 14.47 -32.68 14.33
C SER A 188 15.20 -33.04 15.60
N ILE A 189 14.37 -33.35 16.59
CA ILE A 189 14.79 -33.97 17.83
C ILE A 189 13.76 -35.06 18.16
N THR A 190 14.24 -36.30 18.23
CA THR A 190 13.41 -37.47 18.57
C THR A 190 13.74 -37.89 19.99
N PHE A 191 12.73 -37.94 20.85
CA PHE A 191 12.89 -38.26 22.26
C PHE A 191 12.65 -39.75 22.51
N THR A 192 13.51 -40.33 23.36
CA THR A 192 13.30 -41.69 23.89
C THR A 192 12.98 -41.67 25.38
N ASN A 193 13.45 -40.65 26.10
CA ASN A 193 13.13 -40.41 27.51
C ASN A 193 13.28 -38.92 27.85
N ILE A 194 12.48 -38.45 28.81
CA ILE A 194 12.56 -37.10 29.39
C ILE A 194 12.46 -37.23 30.91
N VAL A 195 13.39 -36.63 31.64
CA VAL A 195 13.38 -36.57 33.10
C VAL A 195 13.53 -35.14 33.60
N ASN A 196 13.23 -34.92 34.88
CA ASN A 196 13.35 -33.61 35.53
C ASN A 196 14.76 -33.01 35.35
N GLY A 197 14.84 -31.74 34.97
CA GLY A 197 16.09 -31.01 34.71
C GLY A 197 16.69 -31.26 33.32
N ASN A 198 16.09 -32.13 32.50
CA ASN A 198 16.44 -32.20 31.09
C ASN A 198 16.08 -30.89 30.38
N ASN A 199 16.75 -30.60 29.27
CA ASN A 199 16.49 -29.41 28.48
C ASN A 199 16.69 -29.63 26.97
N VAL A 200 16.15 -28.69 26.21
CA VAL A 200 16.40 -28.49 24.78
C VAL A 200 16.76 -27.03 24.60
N VAL A 201 17.85 -26.75 23.90
CA VAL A 201 18.28 -25.39 23.55
C VAL A 201 18.08 -25.21 22.06
N ILE A 202 17.29 -24.19 21.67
CA ILE A 202 17.08 -23.81 20.28
C ILE A 202 17.39 -22.33 20.10
N GLY A 203 18.46 -22.04 19.36
CA GLY A 203 18.99 -20.70 19.24
C GLY A 203 19.43 -20.16 20.61
N THR A 204 18.76 -19.11 21.07
CA THR A 204 19.01 -18.47 22.38
C THR A 204 18.08 -18.94 23.50
N VAL A 205 17.03 -19.71 23.17
CA VAL A 205 15.98 -20.10 24.13
C VAL A 205 16.24 -21.50 24.66
N THR A 206 16.17 -21.66 25.99
CA THR A 206 16.32 -22.95 26.68
C THR A 206 14.97 -23.41 27.23
N TYR A 207 14.52 -24.59 26.79
CA TYR A 207 13.31 -25.27 27.25
C TYR A 207 13.71 -26.32 28.27
N THR A 208 13.38 -26.14 29.54
CA THR A 208 13.72 -27.06 30.63
C THR A 208 12.49 -27.86 31.05
N PHE A 209 12.62 -29.17 31.11
CA PHE A 209 11.58 -30.08 31.58
C PHE A 209 11.60 -30.16 33.10
N VAL A 210 10.46 -29.89 33.73
CA VAL A 210 10.35 -29.80 35.19
C VAL A 210 9.16 -30.60 35.73
N THR A 211 9.21 -31.01 36.98
CA THR A 211 8.06 -31.62 37.70
C THR A 211 7.15 -30.60 38.38
N SER A 212 7.58 -29.34 38.46
CA SER A 212 6.82 -28.20 38.97
C SER A 212 7.27 -26.92 38.28
N LEU A 213 6.33 -26.04 37.92
CA LEU A 213 6.64 -24.75 37.30
C LEU A 213 7.03 -23.72 38.36
N ASP A 214 7.99 -22.87 38.02
CA ASP A 214 8.46 -21.72 38.80
C ASP A 214 8.42 -20.44 37.92
N SER A 215 9.18 -19.41 38.32
CA SER A 215 9.39 -18.17 37.54
C SER A 215 10.76 -18.20 36.85
N PRO A 216 10.88 -18.73 35.62
CA PRO A 216 12.15 -18.75 34.91
C PRO A 216 12.64 -17.35 34.54
N ILE A 217 13.95 -17.21 34.36
CA ILE A 217 14.57 -15.96 33.87
C ILE A 217 14.37 -15.80 32.36
N ALA A 218 14.63 -14.61 31.81
CA ALA A 218 14.54 -14.34 30.38
C ALA A 218 15.26 -15.40 29.52
N ASN A 219 14.68 -15.73 28.36
CA ASN A 219 15.11 -16.79 27.43
C ASN A 219 15.10 -18.22 27.99
N ASN A 220 14.51 -18.43 29.16
CA ASN A 220 14.24 -19.77 29.70
C ASN A 220 12.74 -20.01 29.75
N VAL A 221 12.35 -21.20 29.31
CA VAL A 221 10.97 -21.68 29.34
C VAL A 221 10.97 -22.99 30.11
N GLN A 222 10.10 -23.12 31.10
CA GLN A 222 9.87 -24.38 31.79
C GLN A 222 8.66 -25.08 31.18
N VAL A 223 8.79 -26.39 30.95
CA VAL A 223 7.72 -27.25 30.44
C VAL A 223 7.48 -28.35 31.47
N LEU A 224 6.26 -28.42 31.98
CA LEU A 224 5.86 -29.43 32.95
C LEU A 224 5.85 -30.82 32.28
N ILE A 225 6.54 -31.78 32.89
CA ILE A 225 6.54 -33.18 32.44
C ILE A 225 5.13 -33.76 32.60
N GLN A 226 4.63 -34.38 31.55
CA GLN A 226 3.29 -34.94 31.46
C GLN A 226 3.29 -36.46 31.70
N ASP A 227 2.11 -37.05 31.86
CA ASP A 227 1.93 -38.49 32.12
C ASP A 227 2.55 -39.42 31.05
N THR A 228 2.71 -38.91 29.82
CA THR A 228 3.33 -39.65 28.73
C THR A 228 4.42 -38.83 28.05
N LEU A 229 5.42 -39.53 27.49
CA LEU A 229 6.45 -38.91 26.67
C LEU A 229 5.81 -38.09 25.54
N ARG A 230 4.81 -38.67 24.86
CA ARG A 230 4.02 -38.00 23.81
C ARG A 230 3.46 -36.66 24.26
N SER A 231 2.74 -36.65 25.37
CA SER A 231 2.11 -35.43 25.89
C SER A 231 3.17 -34.39 26.24
N THR A 232 4.31 -34.81 26.79
CA THR A 232 5.43 -33.92 27.10
C THR A 232 6.05 -33.32 25.83
N VAL A 233 6.26 -34.12 24.79
CA VAL A 233 6.80 -33.64 23.50
C VAL A 233 5.83 -32.68 22.81
N LYS A 234 4.51 -32.95 22.87
CA LYS A 234 3.48 -32.00 22.40
C LYS A 234 3.56 -30.67 23.13
N LYS A 235 3.71 -30.70 24.46
CA LYS A 235 3.81 -29.47 25.27
C LYS A 235 5.04 -28.64 24.95
N VAL A 236 6.21 -29.25 24.71
CA VAL A 236 7.37 -28.47 24.28
C VAL A 236 7.20 -27.92 22.85
N ALA A 237 6.49 -28.62 21.95
CA ALA A 237 6.14 -28.06 20.64
C ALA A 237 5.25 -26.81 20.76
N GLU A 238 4.28 -26.85 21.67
CA GLU A 238 3.44 -25.71 22.01
C GLU A 238 4.23 -24.56 22.64
N ALA A 239 5.17 -24.87 23.54
CA ALA A 239 6.07 -23.90 24.16
C ALA A 239 6.94 -23.17 23.12
N ILE A 240 7.52 -23.89 22.16
CA ILE A 240 8.31 -23.30 21.08
C ILE A 240 7.44 -22.36 20.20
N ARG A 241 6.16 -22.70 20.02
CA ARG A 241 5.20 -21.86 19.29
C ARG A 241 4.69 -20.66 20.09
N GLY A 242 4.97 -20.58 21.39
CA GLY A 242 4.51 -19.49 22.25
C GLY A 242 3.03 -19.59 22.64
N ILE A 243 2.48 -20.81 22.70
CA ILE A 243 1.10 -21.02 23.19
C ILE A 243 1.06 -20.73 24.69
N GLN A 244 0.03 -19.99 25.12
CA GLN A 244 -0.21 -19.65 26.52
C GLN A 244 -0.95 -20.81 27.20
N ASP A 245 -0.22 -21.56 28.03
CA ASP A 245 -0.74 -22.66 28.85
C ASP A 245 -0.06 -22.56 30.23
N GLU A 246 -0.52 -21.62 31.07
CA GLU A 246 0.09 -21.31 32.37
C GLU A 246 0.11 -22.50 33.34
N THR A 247 -0.68 -23.55 33.06
CA THR A 247 -0.70 -24.78 33.87
C THR A 247 0.48 -25.69 33.54
N ASN A 248 0.98 -25.66 32.30
CA ASN A 248 2.01 -26.60 31.82
C ASN A 248 3.27 -25.93 31.29
N ILE A 249 3.26 -24.61 31.07
CA ILE A 249 4.36 -23.86 30.47
C ILE A 249 4.54 -22.55 31.25
N ALA A 250 5.76 -22.29 31.71
CA ALA A 250 6.15 -21.02 32.30
C ALA A 250 7.21 -20.36 31.43
N TYR A 251 6.92 -19.17 30.90
CA TYR A 251 7.85 -18.36 30.13
C TYR A 251 8.58 -17.38 31.04
N GLY A 252 9.89 -17.24 30.87
CA GLY A 252 10.63 -16.24 31.60
C GLY A 252 10.28 -14.83 31.15
N THR A 253 10.44 -13.84 32.03
CA THR A 253 10.05 -12.46 31.74
C THR A 253 10.61 -11.96 30.41
N GLY A 254 9.74 -11.46 29.53
CA GLY A 254 10.10 -10.96 28.19
C GLY A 254 10.43 -12.04 27.16
N THR A 255 10.16 -13.31 27.44
CA THR A 255 10.32 -14.40 26.48
C THR A 255 9.06 -14.53 25.62
N ASP A 256 9.17 -14.09 24.38
CA ASP A 256 8.16 -14.28 23.32
C ASP A 256 8.18 -15.72 22.77
N PRO A 257 7.22 -16.12 21.88
CA PRO A 257 7.38 -17.30 21.02
C PRO A 257 8.81 -17.39 20.45
N ASN A 258 9.33 -18.60 20.22
CA ASN A 258 10.72 -18.75 19.77
C ASN A 258 10.98 -17.85 18.54
N PRO A 259 11.94 -16.92 18.63
CA PRO A 259 12.10 -15.89 17.60
C PRO A 259 12.65 -16.46 16.29
N ILE A 260 13.31 -17.62 16.33
CA ILE A 260 14.07 -18.18 15.20
C ILE A 260 13.32 -19.34 14.55
N CYS A 261 12.55 -20.12 15.30
CA CYS A 261 11.89 -21.32 14.77
C CYS A 261 10.46 -21.50 15.26
N THR A 262 9.75 -22.39 14.59
CA THR A 262 8.54 -23.05 15.09
C THR A 262 8.82 -24.54 15.23
N ALA A 263 8.01 -25.24 16.01
CA ALA A 263 8.10 -26.69 16.14
C ALA A 263 6.73 -27.34 16.24
N TYR A 264 6.66 -28.57 15.74
CA TYR A 264 5.46 -29.39 15.75
C TYR A 264 5.80 -30.80 16.18
N TRP A 265 4.92 -31.40 16.96
CA TRP A 265 5.04 -32.81 17.29
C TRP A 265 4.53 -33.67 16.13
N THR A 266 5.21 -34.79 15.87
CA THR A 266 4.72 -35.87 15.00
C THR A 266 5.26 -37.21 15.47
N ARG A 267 4.45 -38.27 15.33
CA ARG A 267 4.84 -39.66 15.58
C ARG A 267 5.10 -40.45 14.30
N GLN A 268 4.77 -39.87 13.16
CA GLN A 268 4.93 -40.50 11.86
C GLN A 268 6.36 -40.34 11.36
N ARG A 269 6.73 -41.14 10.37
CA ARG A 269 8.00 -40.96 9.67
C ARG A 269 7.99 -39.60 8.98
N PHE A 270 9.11 -38.90 8.91
CA PHE A 270 9.24 -37.67 8.11
C PHE A 270 10.65 -37.53 7.56
N SER A 271 10.93 -36.49 6.77
CA SER A 271 12.29 -36.24 6.29
C SER A 271 12.70 -34.79 6.49
N ILE A 272 14.01 -34.62 6.65
CA ILE A 272 14.71 -33.35 6.71
C ILE A 272 15.70 -33.39 5.57
N GLY A 273 15.20 -33.09 4.38
CA GLY A 273 15.97 -33.27 3.16
C GLY A 273 16.30 -34.73 2.88
N GLU A 274 17.59 -35.05 2.85
CA GLU A 274 18.09 -36.41 2.58
C GLU A 274 17.99 -37.36 3.78
N VAL A 275 17.80 -36.81 4.99
CA VAL A 275 17.70 -37.60 6.22
C VAL A 275 16.24 -37.98 6.46
N THR A 276 15.96 -39.27 6.49
CA THR A 276 14.65 -39.79 6.92
C THR A 276 14.67 -40.04 8.43
N VAL A 277 13.69 -39.48 9.13
CA VAL A 277 13.50 -39.65 10.57
C VAL A 277 12.45 -40.73 10.79
N GLU A 278 12.79 -41.78 11.52
CA GLU A 278 11.91 -42.90 11.82
C GLU A 278 10.73 -42.51 12.73
N PRO A 279 9.61 -43.27 12.71
CA PRO A 279 8.50 -43.06 13.63
C PRO A 279 8.94 -43.06 15.09
N GLY A 280 8.46 -42.07 15.85
CA GLY A 280 8.80 -41.87 17.25
C GLY A 280 8.35 -40.52 17.74
N GLU A 281 8.42 -40.27 19.05
CA GLU A 281 7.97 -39.00 19.64
C GLU A 281 8.95 -37.88 19.28
N SER A 282 8.70 -37.20 18.16
CA SER A 282 9.64 -36.28 17.52
C SER A 282 9.09 -34.87 17.41
N LEU A 283 9.99 -33.89 17.49
CA LEU A 283 9.73 -32.54 17.04
C LEU A 283 10.24 -32.36 15.61
N PHE A 284 9.35 -31.94 14.72
CA PHE A 284 9.68 -31.32 13.46
C PHE A 284 9.92 -29.83 13.72
N VAL A 285 11.15 -29.36 13.53
CA VAL A 285 11.55 -27.97 13.83
C VAL A 285 11.85 -27.26 12.52
N LEU A 286 11.37 -26.03 12.40
CA LEU A 286 11.40 -25.29 11.16
C LEU A 286 11.77 -23.84 11.42
N GLU A 287 12.80 -23.37 10.73
CA GLU A 287 13.26 -21.99 10.79
C GLU A 287 12.21 -21.02 10.26
N ARG A 288 12.00 -19.92 10.98
CA ARG A 288 11.08 -18.86 10.62
C ARG A 288 11.63 -17.98 9.50
N THR A 289 12.90 -17.62 9.58
CA THR A 289 13.48 -16.68 8.62
C THR A 289 14.03 -17.40 7.41
N GLU A 290 13.68 -16.89 6.23
CA GLU A 290 14.20 -17.40 4.97
C GLU A 290 15.64 -16.90 4.73
N ASN A 291 16.43 -17.69 4.01
CA ASN A 291 17.76 -17.31 3.51
C ASN A 291 18.83 -16.95 4.55
N VAL A 292 18.56 -17.09 5.84
CA VAL A 292 19.57 -16.90 6.90
C VAL A 292 20.61 -18.01 6.89
N THR A 293 21.89 -17.63 6.96
CA THR A 293 23.03 -18.55 6.91
C THR A 293 23.71 -18.76 8.26
N SER A 294 23.42 -17.92 9.27
CA SER A 294 23.98 -18.07 10.61
C SER A 294 23.52 -19.38 11.23
N ALA A 295 24.44 -20.17 11.80
CA ALA A 295 24.11 -21.44 12.43
C ALA A 295 23.07 -21.26 13.55
N ILE A 296 22.09 -22.18 13.62
CA ILE A 296 21.12 -22.23 14.72
C ILE A 296 21.53 -23.39 15.60
N THR A 297 21.82 -23.10 16.87
CA THR A 297 22.09 -24.11 17.88
C THR A 297 20.85 -24.95 18.13
N LEU A 298 20.96 -26.26 18.01
CA LEU A 298 19.96 -27.24 18.46
C LEU A 298 20.68 -28.30 19.29
N THR A 299 20.50 -28.26 20.60
CA THR A 299 21.15 -29.20 21.52
C THR A 299 20.19 -29.63 22.62
N SER A 300 20.51 -30.73 23.29
CA SER A 300 19.74 -31.24 24.42
C SER A 300 20.64 -32.08 25.32
N ASN A 301 20.36 -32.07 26.63
CA ASN A 301 20.96 -33.01 27.57
C ASN A 301 20.04 -34.22 27.88
N ALA A 302 18.86 -34.30 27.25
CA ALA A 302 17.94 -35.43 27.34
C ALA A 302 18.43 -36.60 26.47
N THR A 303 17.85 -37.79 26.66
CA THR A 303 18.13 -38.94 25.79
C THR A 303 17.39 -38.80 24.46
N VAL A 304 18.08 -38.20 23.48
CA VAL A 304 17.51 -37.82 22.18
C VAL A 304 18.41 -38.17 21.00
N THR A 305 17.80 -38.27 19.82
CA THR A 305 18.50 -38.23 18.53
C THR A 305 18.22 -36.87 17.88
N ILE A 306 19.27 -36.11 17.58
CA ILE A 306 19.16 -34.78 16.96
C ILE A 306 19.62 -34.85 15.50
N ASN A 307 18.79 -34.35 14.60
CA ASN A 307 19.20 -34.00 13.24
C ASN A 307 19.29 -32.47 13.16
N PRO A 308 20.49 -31.91 12.92
CA PRO A 308 20.70 -30.47 12.96
C PRO A 308 19.97 -29.75 11.81
N PHE A 309 19.89 -28.42 11.91
CA PHE A 309 19.30 -27.58 10.89
C PHE A 309 20.00 -27.75 9.54
N SER A 310 19.27 -28.27 8.55
CA SER A 310 19.72 -28.46 7.17
C SER A 310 18.78 -27.75 6.19
N ARG A 311 19.34 -27.20 5.11
CA ARG A 311 18.58 -26.58 4.01
C ARG A 311 18.61 -27.51 2.81
N ILE A 312 17.46 -28.07 2.46
CA ILE A 312 17.31 -28.98 1.32
C ILE A 312 15.96 -28.71 0.66
N GLY A 313 15.96 -28.51 -0.66
CA GLY A 313 14.77 -28.15 -1.42
C GLY A 313 13.89 -29.33 -1.87
N TYR A 314 13.93 -30.44 -1.14
CA TYR A 314 13.16 -31.64 -1.40
C TYR A 314 13.02 -32.49 -0.12
N LEU A 315 12.06 -33.41 -0.11
CA LEU A 315 11.81 -34.38 0.95
C LEU A 315 12.12 -35.78 0.42
N ARG A 316 13.05 -36.51 1.04
CA ARG A 316 13.30 -37.90 0.67
C ARG A 316 12.28 -38.84 1.32
N TYR A 317 11.49 -39.49 0.48
CA TYR A 317 10.61 -40.57 0.87
C TYR A 317 11.29 -41.93 0.64
N LEU A 318 11.50 -42.72 1.70
CA LEU A 318 12.00 -44.09 1.61
C LEU A 318 10.85 -45.06 1.32
N LEU A 319 10.98 -45.81 0.23
CA LEU A 319 10.04 -46.83 -0.26
C LEU A 319 10.20 -48.16 0.48
N SER A 320 10.43 -48.11 1.79
CA SER A 320 10.75 -49.29 2.61
C SER A 320 9.48 -50.04 3.09
N GLY A 321 8.48 -50.19 2.22
CA GLY A 321 7.17 -50.69 2.61
C GLY A 321 7.22 -52.00 3.41
N ASN A 322 6.34 -52.06 4.43
CA ASN A 322 6.19 -53.06 5.49
C ASN A 322 6.92 -54.41 5.31
N VAL A 323 8.17 -54.50 5.77
CA VAL A 323 8.99 -55.72 5.70
C VAL A 323 8.59 -56.81 6.71
N SER A 324 7.57 -56.56 7.54
CA SER A 324 7.27 -57.39 8.74
C SER A 324 5.79 -57.67 9.02
N GLY A 325 4.86 -57.28 8.14
CA GLY A 325 3.44 -57.66 8.25
C GLY A 325 3.17 -59.01 7.57
N SER A 326 2.23 -59.81 8.10
CA SER A 326 1.86 -61.15 7.60
C SER A 326 1.16 -61.18 6.22
N GLY A 327 1.39 -60.16 5.38
CA GLY A 327 0.79 -59.99 4.07
C GLY A 327 1.80 -59.49 3.05
N GLY A 328 2.61 -60.41 2.52
CA GLY A 328 3.28 -60.25 1.23
C GLY A 328 4.60 -59.49 1.23
N VAL A 329 5.63 -60.16 0.72
CA VAL A 329 7.05 -59.75 0.62
C VAL A 329 7.30 -58.67 -0.45
N ASN A 330 6.29 -58.09 -1.09
CA ASN A 330 6.43 -57.07 -2.13
C ASN A 330 5.45 -55.94 -1.82
N SER A 331 5.91 -54.86 -1.19
CA SER A 331 5.01 -53.88 -0.60
C SER A 331 4.24 -53.07 -1.64
N VAL A 332 2.91 -53.15 -1.57
CA VAL A 332 2.00 -52.36 -2.42
C VAL A 332 1.98 -50.88 -2.01
N ARG A 333 2.34 -50.50 -0.76
CA ARG A 333 2.48 -49.10 -0.25
C ARG A 333 3.43 -48.95 0.95
N GLY A 334 4.23 -47.88 0.93
CA GLY A 334 5.16 -47.47 1.99
C GLY A 334 4.47 -46.84 3.23
N PRO A 335 5.25 -46.48 4.26
CA PRO A 335 4.69 -45.90 5.49
C PRO A 335 4.15 -44.48 5.28
N LEU A 336 3.22 -44.06 6.14
CA LEU A 336 2.77 -42.68 6.15
C LEU A 336 3.93 -41.74 6.52
N HIS A 337 4.15 -40.75 5.67
CA HIS A 337 5.21 -39.77 5.78
C HIS A 337 4.60 -38.39 6.01
N THR A 338 5.00 -37.72 7.10
CA THR A 338 4.51 -36.37 7.41
C THR A 338 5.04 -35.39 6.38
N VAL A 339 4.11 -34.68 5.74
CA VAL A 339 4.41 -33.52 4.89
C VAL A 339 4.23 -32.25 5.71
N LEU A 340 3.07 -32.11 6.38
CA LEU A 340 2.77 -31.02 7.30
C LEU A 340 2.18 -31.59 8.60
N PRO A 341 2.80 -31.37 9.76
CA PRO A 341 2.27 -31.83 11.05
C PRO A 341 0.88 -31.26 11.39
N ILE A 342 0.17 -31.91 12.32
CA ILE A 342 -1.12 -31.41 12.85
C ILE A 342 -0.95 -30.01 13.46
N GLY A 343 -1.87 -29.11 13.11
CA GLY A 343 -1.85 -27.76 13.65
C GLY A 343 -0.64 -26.95 13.17
N SER A 344 -0.07 -27.34 12.02
CA SER A 344 0.87 -26.52 11.27
C SER A 344 0.25 -25.15 11.04
N VAL A 345 0.97 -24.11 11.44
CA VAL A 345 0.60 -22.72 11.16
C VAL A 345 1.56 -22.16 10.12
N VAL A 346 1.10 -21.11 9.43
CA VAL A 346 1.94 -20.36 8.49
C VAL A 346 3.09 -19.72 9.26
N ILE A 347 4.26 -19.72 8.64
CA ILE A 347 5.53 -19.30 9.25
C ILE A 347 5.83 -17.85 8.89
N GLY A 348 6.43 -17.10 9.83
CA GLY A 348 6.79 -15.69 9.63
C GLY A 348 7.61 -15.48 8.35
N GLY A 349 7.30 -14.42 7.60
CA GLY A 349 7.72 -14.24 6.20
C GLY A 349 6.52 -14.06 5.26
N GLN A 350 5.34 -14.55 5.67
CA GLN A 350 4.04 -14.28 5.07
C GLN A 350 3.18 -13.53 6.10
N GLY A 351 3.14 -12.19 6.02
CA GLY A 351 2.58 -11.32 7.07
C GLY A 351 1.08 -11.57 7.37
N GLY A 352 0.74 -11.69 8.66
CA GLY A 352 -0.64 -11.77 9.17
C GLY A 352 -0.70 -12.34 10.60
N LEU A 353 -1.75 -11.98 11.37
CA LEU A 353 -2.11 -12.69 12.61
C LEU A 353 -2.77 -14.02 12.20
N LEU A 354 -2.13 -15.15 12.49
CA LEU A 354 -2.48 -16.42 11.84
C LEU A 354 -3.19 -17.40 12.77
N TYR A 355 -4.46 -17.62 12.46
CA TYR A 355 -5.26 -18.76 12.91
C TYR A 355 -4.91 -20.01 12.09
N PRO A 356 -5.30 -21.23 12.52
CA PRO A 356 -5.17 -22.46 11.74
C PRO A 356 -5.79 -22.28 10.33
N ALA A 357 -4.95 -22.07 9.33
CA ALA A 357 -5.39 -21.79 7.97
C ALA A 357 -5.54 -23.09 7.19
N THR A 358 -6.47 -23.09 6.25
CA THR A 358 -6.66 -24.21 5.36
C THR A 358 -5.77 -24.10 4.12
N TYR A 359 -5.29 -25.21 3.58
CA TYR A 359 -4.32 -25.21 2.48
C TYR A 359 -4.68 -26.17 1.35
N ASP A 360 -4.35 -25.78 0.12
CA ASP A 360 -4.43 -26.63 -1.06
C ASP A 360 -3.02 -27.05 -1.49
N CYS A 361 -2.80 -28.33 -1.75
CA CYS A 361 -1.61 -28.79 -2.47
C CYS A 361 -1.94 -28.67 -3.97
N HIS A 362 -1.05 -28.12 -4.77
CA HIS A 362 -1.30 -27.98 -6.22
C HIS A 362 -0.25 -28.71 -7.07
N LEU A 363 0.99 -28.83 -6.60
CA LEU A 363 2.07 -29.39 -7.41
C LEU A 363 2.99 -30.26 -6.57
N ILE A 364 3.10 -31.52 -6.99
CA ILE A 364 4.13 -32.43 -6.51
C ILE A 364 5.06 -32.72 -7.68
N THR A 365 6.34 -32.46 -7.45
CA THR A 365 7.39 -32.67 -8.43
C THR A 365 8.33 -33.75 -7.91
N LEU A 366 8.45 -34.83 -8.69
CA LEU A 366 9.46 -35.86 -8.44
C LEU A 366 10.75 -35.46 -9.15
N CYS A 367 11.82 -35.24 -8.39
CA CYS A 367 13.09 -34.79 -8.98
C CYS A 367 14.04 -35.97 -9.25
N ARG A 368 14.00 -37.00 -8.40
CA ARG A 368 14.87 -38.17 -8.47
C ARG A 368 14.17 -39.39 -7.90
N GLN A 369 14.25 -40.51 -8.61
CA GLN A 369 13.90 -41.83 -8.10
C GLN A 369 15.16 -42.69 -8.13
N SER A 370 15.30 -43.60 -7.17
CA SER A 370 16.43 -44.52 -7.12
C SER A 370 16.27 -45.76 -8.00
N ASP A 371 15.08 -45.98 -8.57
CA ASP A 371 14.73 -47.15 -9.37
C ASP A 371 13.69 -46.78 -10.46
N THR A 372 13.33 -47.76 -11.30
CA THR A 372 12.42 -47.59 -12.45
C THR A 372 11.04 -48.19 -12.22
N SER A 373 10.68 -48.46 -10.96
CA SER A 373 9.37 -49.03 -10.61
C SER A 373 8.28 -47.98 -10.73
N GLU A 374 7.07 -48.37 -11.11
CA GLU A 374 5.91 -47.49 -11.13
C GLU A 374 5.54 -47.08 -9.70
N LYS A 375 5.22 -45.81 -9.50
CA LYS A 375 4.84 -45.22 -8.21
C LYS A 375 3.42 -44.68 -8.25
N GLU A 376 2.74 -44.74 -7.11
CA GLU A 376 1.47 -44.05 -6.89
C GLU A 376 1.56 -43.25 -5.60
N LEU A 377 1.12 -42.00 -5.61
CA LEU A 377 1.13 -41.14 -4.43
C LEU A 377 -0.28 -40.91 -3.91
N ASP A 378 -0.50 -41.26 -2.65
CA ASP A 378 -1.73 -40.98 -1.93
C ASP A 378 -1.50 -39.87 -0.90
N LEU A 379 -2.43 -38.92 -0.83
CA LEU A 379 -2.45 -37.88 0.18
C LEU A 379 -3.53 -38.18 1.22
N TYR A 380 -3.15 -38.03 2.48
CA TYR A 380 -3.99 -38.27 3.64
C TYR A 380 -4.02 -37.06 4.56
N ILE A 381 -5.15 -36.87 5.22
CA ILE A 381 -5.27 -35.95 6.36
C ILE A 381 -5.52 -36.73 7.64
N SER A 382 -5.06 -36.18 8.76
CA SER A 382 -5.34 -36.71 10.09
C SER A 382 -5.26 -35.60 11.12
N ASN A 383 -6.15 -35.60 12.11
CA ASN A 383 -6.17 -34.66 13.25
C ASN A 383 -5.64 -35.29 14.55
N ASP A 384 -5.37 -36.59 14.56
CA ASP A 384 -4.94 -37.37 15.72
C ASP A 384 -3.71 -38.25 15.46
N GLU A 385 -3.24 -38.30 14.21
CA GLU A 385 -2.24 -39.22 13.68
C GLU A 385 -2.59 -40.70 13.85
N VAL A 386 -3.84 -41.05 14.17
CA VAL A 386 -4.35 -42.44 14.32
C VAL A 386 -5.28 -42.77 13.16
N THR A 387 -6.21 -41.86 12.87
CA THR A 387 -7.20 -42.00 11.83
C THR A 387 -6.76 -41.19 10.62
N PHE A 388 -6.49 -41.88 9.51
CA PHE A 388 -6.05 -41.24 8.27
C PHE A 388 -7.13 -41.33 7.21
N THR A 389 -7.55 -40.18 6.70
CA THR A 389 -8.52 -40.08 5.61
C THR A 389 -7.80 -39.74 4.33
N ARG A 390 -7.86 -40.62 3.33
CA ARG A 390 -7.30 -40.34 2.00
C ARG A 390 -8.14 -39.27 1.33
N ILE A 391 -7.51 -38.20 0.88
CA ILE A 391 -8.17 -37.08 0.20
C ILE A 391 -7.86 -37.03 -1.29
N SER A 392 -6.76 -37.64 -1.72
CA SER A 392 -6.40 -37.68 -3.14
C SER A 392 -5.44 -38.84 -3.44
N ARG A 393 -5.43 -39.26 -4.70
CA ARG A 393 -4.56 -40.29 -5.29
C ARG A 393 -4.05 -39.78 -6.63
N SER A 394 -2.75 -39.89 -6.88
CA SER A 394 -2.17 -39.58 -8.18
C SER A 394 -2.56 -40.62 -9.22
N THR A 395 -2.51 -40.25 -10.51
CA THR A 395 -2.31 -41.26 -11.55
C THR A 395 -0.98 -41.98 -11.32
N PRO A 396 -0.78 -43.23 -11.77
CA PRO A 396 0.51 -43.90 -11.68
C PRO A 396 1.63 -43.13 -12.39
N ILE A 397 2.84 -43.25 -11.84
CA ILE A 397 3.98 -42.38 -12.10
C ILE A 397 5.20 -43.26 -12.41
N GLY A 398 5.84 -43.08 -13.57
CA GLY A 398 7.18 -43.65 -13.79
C GLY A 398 7.29 -44.95 -14.57
N SER A 399 6.46 -45.18 -15.59
CA SER A 399 6.61 -46.34 -16.50
C SER A 399 7.74 -46.22 -17.54
N ASN A 400 8.69 -45.28 -17.39
CA ASN A 400 9.76 -45.08 -18.36
C ASN A 400 11.05 -45.79 -17.93
N ASN A 401 11.47 -46.72 -18.77
CA ASN A 401 12.61 -47.64 -18.68
C ASN A 401 13.98 -46.99 -19.01
N SER A 402 14.03 -45.66 -19.15
CA SER A 402 15.27 -44.89 -19.23
C SER A 402 15.61 -44.30 -17.86
N ALA A 403 16.85 -44.47 -17.41
CA ALA A 403 17.35 -44.00 -16.10
C ALA A 403 17.44 -42.47 -15.97
N GLU A 404 16.66 -41.72 -16.74
CA GLU A 404 16.59 -40.27 -16.69
C GLU A 404 15.71 -39.86 -15.52
N SER A 405 16.16 -38.87 -14.76
CA SER A 405 15.38 -38.24 -13.68
C SER A 405 14.03 -37.81 -14.24
N LEU A 406 12.98 -38.61 -14.01
CA LEU A 406 11.64 -38.30 -14.48
C LEU A 406 11.10 -37.16 -13.62
N HIS A 407 11.26 -35.93 -14.11
CA HIS A 407 10.56 -34.76 -13.62
C HIS A 407 9.07 -34.94 -13.94
N ILE A 408 8.36 -35.68 -13.08
CA ILE A 408 6.93 -35.90 -13.25
C ILE A 408 6.20 -34.89 -12.40
N HIS A 409 5.44 -34.03 -13.09
CA HIS A 409 4.51 -33.11 -12.47
C HIS A 409 3.22 -33.84 -12.21
N ILE A 410 2.87 -33.94 -10.93
CA ILE A 410 1.60 -34.48 -10.50
C ILE A 410 0.82 -33.28 -9.98
N GLU A 411 -0.14 -32.80 -10.78
CA GLU A 411 -1.12 -31.84 -10.32
C GLU A 411 -2.16 -32.61 -9.51
N MET A 412 -2.10 -32.48 -8.18
CA MET A 412 -3.13 -33.03 -7.29
C MET A 412 -4.00 -31.88 -6.79
N ARG A 413 -5.07 -31.54 -7.53
CA ARG A 413 -6.09 -30.64 -6.97
C ARG A 413 -6.82 -31.37 -5.86
N GLN A 414 -6.53 -31.02 -4.61
CA GLN A 414 -7.20 -31.57 -3.45
C GLN A 414 -8.18 -30.58 -2.84
N ALA A 415 -9.20 -31.11 -2.16
CA ALA A 415 -10.03 -30.31 -1.28
C ALA A 415 -9.17 -29.76 -0.13
N ARG A 416 -9.40 -28.48 0.17
CA ARG A 416 -8.88 -27.70 1.28
C ARG A 416 -8.65 -28.52 2.56
N VAL A 417 -7.41 -28.62 3.04
CA VAL A 417 -7.10 -29.32 4.30
C VAL A 417 -7.64 -28.49 5.48
N PRO A 418 -8.47 -29.05 6.38
CA PRO A 418 -9.07 -28.28 7.46
C PRO A 418 -8.06 -27.85 8.54
N ALA A 419 -8.40 -26.78 9.23
CA ALA A 419 -7.75 -26.37 10.48
C ALA A 419 -7.63 -27.54 11.46
N GLY A 420 -6.44 -27.71 12.07
CA GLY A 420 -6.20 -28.76 13.06
C GLY A 420 -5.94 -30.16 12.47
N TYR A 421 -5.82 -30.29 11.15
CA TYR A 421 -5.36 -31.51 10.49
C TYR A 421 -3.90 -31.34 10.03
N GLY A 422 -3.16 -32.45 9.99
CA GLY A 422 -1.89 -32.56 9.28
C GLY A 422 -2.08 -33.20 7.90
N LEU A 423 -1.11 -33.00 7.02
CA LEU A 423 -1.01 -33.62 5.69
C LEU A 423 0.09 -34.68 5.70
N TYR A 424 -0.25 -35.84 5.15
CA TYR A 424 0.61 -37.00 5.07
C TYR A 424 0.60 -37.56 3.66
N ALA A 425 1.72 -38.11 3.24
CA ALA A 425 1.88 -38.80 1.97
C ALA A 425 2.16 -40.27 2.22
N CYS A 426 1.65 -41.13 1.34
CA CYS A 426 1.99 -42.54 1.31
C CYS A 426 2.22 -42.92 -0.15
N MET A 427 3.37 -43.53 -0.44
CA MET A 427 3.73 -43.93 -1.79
C MET A 427 3.61 -45.43 -1.99
N GLY A 428 2.81 -45.83 -2.97
CA GLY A 428 2.79 -47.16 -3.58
C GLY A 428 3.93 -47.33 -4.57
N SER A 429 4.45 -48.55 -4.64
CA SER A 429 5.41 -48.94 -5.68
C SER A 429 5.15 -50.39 -6.08
N ASP A 430 5.34 -50.71 -7.35
CA ASP A 430 5.41 -52.11 -7.83
C ASP A 430 6.83 -52.71 -7.72
N GLY A 431 7.79 -51.93 -7.23
CA GLY A 431 9.18 -52.33 -7.00
C GLY A 431 9.37 -53.13 -5.71
N THR A 432 10.48 -53.88 -5.65
CA THR A 432 10.82 -54.75 -4.52
C THR A 432 12.04 -54.26 -3.71
N SER A 433 12.63 -53.13 -4.11
CA SER A 433 13.81 -52.59 -3.45
C SER A 433 13.46 -51.94 -2.11
N SER A 434 14.04 -52.46 -1.03
CA SER A 434 13.84 -51.95 0.34
C SER A 434 14.61 -50.66 0.63
N SER A 435 15.55 -50.29 -0.24
CA SER A 435 16.33 -49.04 -0.15
C SER A 435 15.90 -48.00 -1.18
N ALA A 436 14.86 -48.28 -1.96
CA ALA A 436 14.41 -47.34 -2.97
C ALA A 436 13.87 -46.06 -2.33
N TYR A 437 14.04 -44.93 -3.01
CA TYR A 437 13.57 -43.63 -2.57
C TYR A 437 13.06 -42.77 -3.72
N CYS A 438 12.21 -41.82 -3.34
CA CYS A 438 11.76 -40.73 -4.20
C CYS A 438 12.02 -39.40 -3.50
N ASP A 439 12.69 -38.49 -4.18
CA ASP A 439 12.87 -37.11 -3.74
C ASP A 439 11.63 -36.30 -4.20
N LEU A 440 10.80 -35.88 -3.24
CA LEU A 440 9.53 -35.19 -3.44
C LEU A 440 9.69 -33.70 -3.18
N LYS A 441 9.14 -32.87 -4.07
CA LYS A 441 8.99 -31.44 -3.84
C LYS A 441 7.50 -31.08 -3.84
N PHE A 442 7.01 -30.55 -2.72
CA PHE A 442 5.62 -30.14 -2.56
C PHE A 442 5.49 -28.62 -2.71
N THR A 443 4.46 -28.18 -3.42
CA THR A 443 4.02 -26.78 -3.44
C THR A 443 2.59 -26.73 -2.91
N TYR A 444 2.39 -25.90 -1.89
CA TYR A 444 1.07 -25.65 -1.32
C TYR A 444 0.73 -24.17 -1.35
N HIS A 445 -0.55 -23.89 -1.57
CA HIS A 445 -1.15 -22.57 -1.52
C HIS A 445 -1.88 -22.41 -0.19
N LEU A 446 -1.48 -21.40 0.56
CA LEU A 446 -2.14 -20.97 1.78
C LEU A 446 -3.13 -19.88 1.42
N TYR A 447 -4.39 -20.04 1.85
CA TYR A 447 -5.40 -19.00 1.66
C TYR A 447 -5.59 -18.22 2.95
N PRO A 448 -5.65 -16.87 2.88
CA PRO A 448 -6.20 -16.05 3.94
C PRO A 448 -7.59 -16.55 4.38
N VAL A 449 -7.87 -16.48 5.69
CA VAL A 449 -9.18 -16.87 6.27
C VAL A 449 -10.32 -16.01 5.70
N GLU A 450 -10.04 -14.79 5.27
CA GLU A 450 -11.03 -13.92 4.61
C GLU A 450 -11.55 -14.52 3.29
N LEU A 451 -10.77 -15.41 2.66
CA LEU A 451 -11.17 -16.17 1.47
C LEU A 451 -11.81 -17.53 1.83
N THR A 452 -12.06 -17.82 3.10
CA THR A 452 -12.73 -19.06 3.54
C THR A 452 -14.22 -18.90 3.80
N ASN A 453 -14.71 -17.66 3.90
CA ASN A 453 -16.04 -17.35 4.41
C ASN A 453 -17.08 -16.98 3.34
N ASN A 454 -16.72 -17.02 2.04
CA ASN A 454 -17.63 -16.76 0.93
C ASN A 454 -17.71 -17.94 -0.04
#